data_AF-A0A1E7GNR5-F1
#
_entry.id   AF-A0A1E7GNR5-F1
#
_cell.length_a   1.000
_cell.length_b   1.000
_cell.length_c   1.000
_cell.angle_alpha   90.00
_cell.angle_beta   90.00
_cell.angle_gamma   90.00
#
_symmetry.space_group_name_H-M   'P 1'
#
loop_
_entity.id
_entity.type
_entity.pdbx_description
1 polymer ?
#
loop_
_entity_poly.entity_id
_entity_poly.type
_entity_poly.pdbx_seq_one_letter_code
_entity_poly.pdbx_strand_id
1 'polypeptide(L)'
;MGTRIQNLQVTKVVDGDTIKLLIDGKEETLRIIAVDTEESWPGSSKPVTQAGLMASQMAKEYFKTSSGDFVEVDIEFDTNDPAEMCLKKHRGNYGRLICYVHKDGENFNLKLIEEGWSPYFVKYGRSRIYHEEFTKGEAEAQANNLVIWDPLTNAGGPFRDYSSLIPWWSLRAQIIEDYRKEGMHAGVLSVRLDYPDLLEAAEANDQATIFCDLQGGIHSWPGNGALIYAGSKFQKFNLWIPDARSDEAAPLVRLIEKRYVGNGRGYVYVTGRVEKYRNIPEIVLTEISQLSDFPPK
;
A
#
# COMPACT_ATOMS: atom_id res chain seq x y z
N MET A 1 14.40 6.00 -13.69
CA MET A 1 15.47 5.57 -12.77
C MET A 1 14.97 5.79 -11.35
N GLY A 2 15.37 4.94 -10.41
CA GLY A 2 15.02 5.08 -9.00
C GLY A 2 16.18 5.62 -8.17
N THR A 3 15.89 6.00 -6.93
CA THR A 3 16.91 6.42 -5.98
C THR A 3 17.43 5.21 -5.23
N ARG A 4 18.74 4.94 -5.35
CA ARG A 4 19.38 3.78 -4.73
C ARG A 4 20.18 4.12 -3.49
N ILE A 5 20.16 3.21 -2.52
CA ILE A 5 21.04 3.19 -1.35
C ILE A 5 21.69 1.81 -1.32
N GLN A 6 23.02 1.77 -1.22
CA GLN A 6 23.79 0.55 -1.47
C GLN A 6 24.39 -0.04 -0.19
N ASN A 7 24.74 -1.33 -0.27
CA ASN A 7 25.50 -2.06 0.77
C ASN A 7 24.84 -1.99 2.16
N LEU A 8 23.54 -2.23 2.23
CA LEU A 8 22.79 -2.28 3.48
C LEU A 8 22.76 -3.71 4.02
N GLN A 9 23.22 -3.89 5.27
CA GLN A 9 23.22 -5.19 5.92
C GLN A 9 21.80 -5.65 6.24
N VAL A 10 21.41 -6.83 5.77
CA VAL A 10 20.20 -7.51 6.25
C VAL A 10 20.44 -7.99 7.68
N THR A 11 19.52 -7.69 8.59
CA THR A 11 19.61 -8.15 9.99
C THR A 11 18.61 -9.25 10.31
N LYS A 12 17.52 -9.34 9.54
CA LYS A 12 16.48 -10.35 9.70
C LYS A 12 15.62 -10.49 8.45
N VAL A 13 15.24 -11.72 8.12
CA VAL A 13 14.12 -12.01 7.21
C VAL A 13 12.89 -12.32 8.07
N VAL A 14 11.84 -11.52 7.93
CA VAL A 14 10.61 -11.66 8.72
C VAL A 14 9.63 -12.58 8.01
N ASP A 15 9.40 -12.30 6.73
CA ASP A 15 8.55 -13.10 5.85
C ASP A 15 9.01 -12.97 4.38
N GLY A 16 8.34 -13.65 3.44
CA GLY A 16 8.70 -13.66 2.02
C GLY A 16 8.87 -12.28 1.38
N ASP A 17 8.13 -11.28 1.85
CA ASP A 17 8.13 -9.91 1.34
C ASP A 17 8.61 -8.84 2.35
N THR A 18 9.11 -9.27 3.51
CA THR A 18 9.46 -8.36 4.61
C THR A 18 10.81 -8.72 5.22
N ILE A 19 11.73 -7.77 5.18
CA ILE A 19 13.08 -7.88 5.77
C ILE A 19 13.35 -6.72 6.72
N LYS A 20 14.41 -6.84 7.51
CA LYS A 20 14.98 -5.77 8.30
C LYS A 20 16.40 -5.48 7.87
N LEU A 21 16.73 -4.19 7.81
CA LEU A 21 18.01 -3.68 7.36
C LEU A 21 18.64 -2.80 8.44
N LEU A 22 19.98 -2.78 8.50
CA LEU A 22 20.72 -1.79 9.27
C LEU A 22 20.95 -0.54 8.41
N ILE A 23 20.34 0.57 8.80
CA ILE A 23 20.46 1.87 8.12
C ILE A 23 20.85 2.92 9.18
N ASP A 24 21.98 3.60 8.98
CA ASP A 24 22.51 4.60 9.92
C ASP A 24 22.57 4.12 11.39
N GLY A 25 22.98 2.86 11.58
CA GLY A 25 23.08 2.23 12.90
C GLY A 25 21.75 1.86 13.55
N LYS A 26 20.63 1.98 12.83
CA LYS A 26 19.28 1.61 13.29
C LYS A 26 18.70 0.49 12.46
N GLU A 27 17.97 -0.40 13.12
CA GLU A 27 17.23 -1.46 12.43
C GLU A 27 15.92 -0.89 11.87
N GLU A 28 15.77 -0.89 10.55
CA GLU A 28 14.59 -0.45 9.82
C GLU A 28 13.86 -1.65 9.22
N THR A 29 12.53 -1.64 9.26
CA THR A 29 11.72 -2.70 8.62
C THR A 29 11.31 -2.26 7.22
N LEU A 30 11.58 -3.11 6.24
CA LEU A 30 11.30 -2.89 4.82
C LEU A 30 10.19 -3.84 4.36
N ARG A 31 9.16 -3.30 3.71
CA ARG A 31 8.17 -4.06 2.93
C ARG A 31 8.51 -3.94 1.46
N ILE A 32 8.90 -5.06 0.86
CA ILE A 32 9.32 -5.16 -0.54
C ILE A 32 8.12 -4.80 -1.42
N ILE A 33 8.18 -3.76 -2.25
CA ILE A 33 6.99 -3.28 -3.00
C ILE A 33 6.66 -4.15 -4.21
N ALA A 34 5.50 -3.96 -4.83
CA ALA A 34 5.07 -4.67 -6.04
C ALA A 34 4.92 -6.21 -5.90
N VAL A 35 5.10 -6.76 -4.70
CA VAL A 35 4.91 -8.18 -4.39
C VAL A 35 3.95 -8.35 -3.19
N ASP A 36 3.23 -9.45 -3.12
CA ASP A 36 2.35 -9.88 -2.03
C ASP A 36 2.46 -11.40 -1.87
N THR A 37 3.60 -11.87 -1.34
CA THR A 37 3.75 -13.30 -0.99
C THR A 37 2.65 -13.69 -0.02
N GLU A 38 2.11 -14.90 -0.14
CA GLU A 38 1.09 -15.38 0.80
C GLU A 38 1.66 -15.46 2.22
N GLU A 39 0.81 -15.31 3.25
CA GLU A 39 1.30 -15.19 4.63
C GLU A 39 1.80 -16.54 5.17
N SER A 40 2.89 -16.51 5.93
CA SER A 40 3.44 -17.71 6.59
C SER A 40 3.07 -17.82 8.07
N TRP A 41 2.47 -16.79 8.67
CA TRP A 41 2.08 -16.75 10.08
C TRP A 41 0.69 -16.14 10.30
N PRO A 42 -0.07 -16.59 11.32
CA PRO A 42 -1.34 -15.97 11.66
C PRO A 42 -1.13 -14.58 12.26
N GLY A 43 -2.06 -13.65 12.01
CA GLY A 43 -1.99 -12.29 12.58
C GLY A 43 -2.55 -11.19 11.69
N SER A 44 -2.87 -11.50 10.44
CA SER A 44 -3.61 -10.62 9.54
C SER A 44 -4.97 -11.22 9.17
N SER A 45 -5.76 -10.51 8.36
CA SER A 45 -7.01 -11.02 7.79
C SER A 45 -6.79 -12.02 6.66
N LYS A 46 -5.55 -12.18 6.18
CA LYS A 46 -5.23 -13.14 5.12
C LYS A 46 -4.95 -14.51 5.75
N PRO A 47 -5.25 -15.61 5.05
CA PRO A 47 -4.96 -16.94 5.53
C PRO A 47 -3.46 -17.24 5.49
N VAL A 48 -3.01 -18.14 6.37
CA VAL A 48 -1.72 -18.82 6.23
C VAL A 48 -1.87 -19.92 5.19
N THR A 49 -0.91 -20.03 4.26
CA THR A 49 -0.97 -20.99 3.15
C THR A 49 0.33 -21.78 3.00
N GLN A 50 0.30 -22.85 2.21
CA GLN A 50 1.49 -23.64 1.92
C GLN A 50 2.48 -22.85 1.07
N ALA A 51 1.99 -22.11 0.07
CA ALA A 51 2.84 -21.23 -0.74
C ALA A 51 3.52 -20.14 0.12
N GLY A 52 2.82 -19.59 1.12
CA GLY A 52 3.37 -18.59 2.04
C GLY A 52 4.51 -19.14 2.89
N LEU A 53 4.36 -20.35 3.44
CA LEU A 53 5.43 -21.04 4.16
C LEU A 53 6.65 -21.27 3.28
N MET A 54 6.45 -21.70 2.03
CA MET A 54 7.54 -21.93 1.07
C MET A 54 8.23 -20.62 0.67
N ALA A 55 7.49 -19.55 0.39
CA ALA A 55 8.05 -18.24 0.06
C ALA A 55 8.87 -17.65 1.21
N SER A 56 8.39 -17.78 2.45
CA SER A 56 9.12 -17.37 3.66
C SER A 56 10.44 -18.12 3.82
N GLN A 57 10.45 -19.43 3.54
CA GLN A 57 11.65 -20.24 3.58
C GLN A 57 12.63 -19.84 2.45
N MET A 58 12.13 -19.68 1.22
CA MET A 58 12.93 -19.24 0.07
C MET A 58 13.62 -17.90 0.36
N ALA A 59 12.89 -16.91 0.89
CA ALA A 59 13.47 -15.62 1.25
C ALA A 59 14.56 -15.73 2.33
N LYS A 60 14.36 -16.60 3.34
CA LYS A 60 15.37 -16.83 4.39
C LYS A 60 16.65 -17.45 3.84
N GLU A 61 16.55 -18.30 2.82
CA GLU A 61 17.70 -18.89 2.14
C GLU A 61 18.36 -17.87 1.20
N TYR A 62 17.57 -17.10 0.46
CA TYR A 62 18.04 -16.08 -0.48
C TYR A 62 18.92 -15.00 0.17
N PHE A 63 18.51 -14.50 1.33
CA PHE A 63 19.23 -13.45 2.06
C PHE A 63 20.33 -13.99 2.99
N LYS A 64 20.75 -15.25 2.80
CA LYS A 64 21.88 -15.84 3.51
C LYS A 64 23.04 -16.16 2.58
N THR A 65 24.24 -16.02 3.10
CA THR A 65 25.46 -16.55 2.49
C THR A 65 25.50 -18.08 2.64
N SER A 66 26.43 -18.72 1.93
CA SER A 66 26.69 -20.16 2.12
C SER A 66 27.19 -20.51 3.53
N SER A 67 27.72 -19.55 4.30
CA SER A 67 28.08 -19.74 5.71
C SER A 67 26.88 -19.58 6.66
N GLY A 68 25.73 -19.12 6.15
CA GLY A 68 24.50 -18.91 6.91
C GLY A 68 24.34 -17.50 7.50
N ASP A 69 25.29 -16.60 7.24
CA ASP A 69 25.25 -15.20 7.65
C ASP A 69 24.30 -14.41 6.75
N PHE A 70 23.76 -13.30 7.25
CA PHE A 70 22.93 -12.43 6.43
C PHE A 70 23.76 -11.63 5.42
N VAL A 71 23.21 -11.42 4.23
CA VAL A 71 23.87 -10.70 3.12
C VAL A 71 23.69 -9.18 3.22
N GLU A 72 24.50 -8.45 2.44
CA GLU A 72 24.24 -7.05 2.10
C GLU A 72 23.35 -6.95 0.86
N VAL A 73 22.55 -5.89 0.79
CA VAL A 73 21.64 -5.61 -0.33
C VAL A 73 21.65 -4.12 -0.68
N ASP A 74 21.28 -3.83 -1.92
CA ASP A 74 20.92 -2.48 -2.35
C ASP A 74 19.40 -2.33 -2.27
N ILE A 75 18.92 -1.14 -1.91
CA ILE A 75 17.50 -0.79 -1.99
C ILE A 75 17.28 0.31 -3.01
N GLU A 76 16.14 0.28 -3.68
CA GLU A 76 15.77 1.26 -4.70
C GLU A 76 14.35 1.77 -4.49
N PHE A 77 14.22 3.08 -4.29
CA PHE A 77 12.94 3.74 -4.17
C PHE A 77 12.37 4.08 -5.56
N ASP A 78 11.05 3.90 -5.71
CA ASP A 78 10.29 4.21 -6.93
C ASP A 78 10.04 5.73 -7.10
N THR A 79 11.11 6.52 -6.95
CA THR A 79 11.15 7.98 -7.01
C THR A 79 12.57 8.48 -7.33
N ASN A 80 12.68 9.76 -7.66
CA ASN A 80 13.93 10.49 -7.81
C ASN A 80 14.21 11.44 -6.61
N ASP A 81 13.46 11.32 -5.51
CA ASP A 81 13.71 12.10 -4.31
C ASP A 81 15.10 11.76 -3.73
N PRO A 82 15.83 12.73 -3.13
CA PRO A 82 17.09 12.42 -2.46
C PRO A 82 16.96 11.29 -1.42
N ALA A 83 18.02 10.49 -1.25
CA ALA A 83 18.01 9.31 -0.37
C ALA A 83 17.53 9.61 1.06
N GLU A 84 17.96 10.72 1.66
CA GLU A 84 17.52 11.15 2.99
C GLU A 84 16.01 11.45 3.06
N MET A 85 15.46 11.98 1.97
CA MET A 85 14.02 12.24 1.84
C MET A 85 13.26 10.94 1.61
N CYS A 86 13.83 10.00 0.85
CA CYS A 86 13.28 8.65 0.66
C CYS A 86 13.05 7.94 2.00
N LEU A 87 14.08 7.89 2.86
CA LEU A 87 14.02 7.25 4.17
C LEU A 87 12.98 7.86 5.13
N LYS A 88 12.57 9.11 4.90
CA LYS A 88 11.55 9.81 5.68
C LYS A 88 10.15 9.64 5.09
N LYS A 89 9.98 9.90 3.79
CA LYS A 89 8.67 10.01 3.13
C LYS A 89 8.13 8.68 2.62
N HIS A 90 8.98 7.77 2.14
CA HIS A 90 8.54 6.57 1.43
C HIS A 90 8.31 5.42 2.40
N ARG A 91 7.21 5.56 3.15
CA ARG A 91 6.76 4.59 4.15
C ARG A 91 5.32 4.16 3.89
N GLY A 92 5.05 2.88 4.13
CA GLY A 92 3.71 2.32 4.04
C GLY A 92 2.85 2.65 5.27
N ASN A 93 1.62 2.15 5.30
CA ASN A 93 0.61 2.45 6.33
C ASN A 93 1.02 2.13 7.79
N TYR A 94 2.05 1.29 7.96
CA TYR A 94 2.60 0.90 9.28
C TYR A 94 3.98 1.51 9.56
N GLY A 95 4.43 2.48 8.75
CA GLY A 95 5.74 3.13 8.92
C GLY A 95 6.93 2.33 8.37
N ARG A 96 6.71 1.15 7.77
CA ARG A 96 7.76 0.37 7.09
C ARG A 96 8.25 1.09 5.84
N LEU A 97 9.55 1.04 5.57
CA LEU A 97 10.10 1.47 4.28
C LEU A 97 9.49 0.67 3.14
N ILE A 98 9.28 1.31 2.00
CA ILE A 98 8.70 0.70 0.80
C ILE A 98 9.61 0.94 -0.42
N CYS A 99 10.35 -0.08 -0.82
CA CYS A 99 11.31 -0.03 -1.92
C CYS A 99 11.54 -1.41 -2.55
N TYR A 100 12.21 -1.42 -3.70
CA TYR A 100 12.75 -2.64 -4.32
C TYR A 100 14.03 -3.06 -3.60
N VAL A 101 14.36 -4.35 -3.68
CA VAL A 101 15.57 -4.93 -3.09
C VAL A 101 16.38 -5.60 -4.19
N HIS A 102 17.68 -5.33 -4.20
CA HIS A 102 18.64 -5.93 -5.12
C HIS A 102 19.75 -6.62 -4.34
N LYS A 103 20.06 -7.87 -4.70
CA LYS A 103 21.18 -8.63 -4.14
C LYS A 103 22.12 -8.98 -5.28
N ASP A 104 23.39 -8.56 -5.18
CA ASP A 104 24.40 -8.79 -6.22
C ASP A 104 23.95 -8.33 -7.63
N GLY A 105 23.12 -7.29 -7.70
CA GLY A 105 22.54 -6.75 -8.94
C GLY A 105 21.25 -7.45 -9.42
N GLU A 106 20.83 -8.56 -8.81
CA GLU A 106 19.55 -9.21 -9.10
C GLU A 106 18.41 -8.50 -8.38
N ASN A 107 17.34 -8.16 -9.11
CA ASN A 107 16.12 -7.58 -8.54
C ASN A 107 15.27 -8.70 -7.89
N PHE A 108 15.27 -8.76 -6.57
CA PHE A 108 14.54 -9.79 -5.83
C PHE A 108 13.01 -9.71 -6.05
N ASN A 109 12.47 -8.51 -6.29
CA ASN A 109 11.05 -8.35 -6.58
C ASN A 109 10.68 -9.01 -7.92
N LEU A 110 11.52 -8.85 -8.94
CA LEU A 110 11.31 -9.47 -10.25
C LEU A 110 11.39 -10.99 -10.13
N LYS A 111 12.41 -11.50 -9.43
CA LYS A 111 12.56 -12.92 -9.13
C LYS A 111 11.32 -13.53 -8.49
N LEU A 112 10.78 -12.88 -7.46
CA LEU A 112 9.55 -13.33 -6.78
C LEU A 112 8.37 -13.48 -7.74
N ILE A 113 8.26 -12.59 -8.74
CA ILE A 113 7.17 -12.59 -9.70
C ILE A 113 7.41 -13.64 -10.80
N GLU A 114 8.60 -13.65 -11.41
CA GLU A 114 8.98 -14.57 -12.48
C GLU A 114 8.95 -16.04 -12.03
N GLU A 115 9.30 -16.32 -10.78
CA GLU A 115 9.27 -17.68 -10.21
C GLU A 115 7.92 -18.03 -9.57
N GLY A 116 6.92 -17.15 -9.63
CA GLY A 116 5.56 -17.41 -9.14
C GLY A 116 5.40 -17.39 -7.61
N TRP A 117 6.37 -16.89 -6.85
CA TRP A 117 6.25 -16.72 -5.39
C TRP A 117 5.26 -15.63 -4.99
N SER A 118 5.01 -14.68 -5.88
CA SER A 118 4.13 -13.54 -5.67
C SER A 118 3.43 -13.15 -6.97
N PRO A 119 2.18 -12.65 -6.91
CA PRO A 119 1.62 -11.90 -8.02
C PRO A 119 2.33 -10.54 -8.15
N TYR A 120 2.15 -9.88 -9.29
CA TYR A 120 2.50 -8.47 -9.42
C TYR A 120 1.48 -7.59 -8.70
N PHE A 121 1.83 -7.20 -7.47
CA PHE A 121 0.91 -6.56 -6.53
C PHE A 121 0.77 -5.05 -6.75
N VAL A 122 -0.16 -4.67 -7.63
CA VAL A 122 -0.40 -3.26 -8.03
C VAL A 122 -1.44 -2.51 -7.18
N LYS A 123 -1.91 -3.09 -6.05
CA LYS A 123 -2.97 -2.49 -5.18
C LYS A 123 -2.70 -1.03 -4.77
N TYR A 124 -1.42 -0.65 -4.66
CA TYR A 124 -0.95 0.67 -4.26
C TYR A 124 -0.24 1.45 -5.39
N GLY A 125 -0.57 1.11 -6.64
CA GLY A 125 -0.08 1.77 -7.85
C GLY A 125 0.83 0.84 -8.66
N ARG A 126 1.01 1.16 -9.93
CA ARG A 126 2.00 0.45 -10.77
C ARG A 126 3.40 0.90 -10.37
N SER A 127 4.34 -0.03 -10.53
CA SER A 127 5.78 0.24 -10.53
C SER A 127 6.08 1.30 -11.59
N ARG A 128 6.82 2.37 -11.29
CA ARG A 128 7.19 3.35 -12.32
C ARG A 128 8.46 2.95 -13.07
N ILE A 129 9.23 2.00 -12.53
CA ILE A 129 10.53 1.58 -13.07
C ILE A 129 10.42 0.24 -13.82
N TYR A 130 9.67 -0.71 -13.28
CA TYR A 130 9.68 -2.13 -13.70
C TYR A 130 8.31 -2.66 -14.13
N HIS A 131 7.39 -1.79 -14.57
CA HIS A 131 6.01 -2.19 -14.86
C HIS A 131 5.94 -3.30 -15.92
N GLU A 132 6.71 -3.15 -16.99
CA GLU A 132 6.69 -4.07 -18.12
C GLU A 132 7.30 -5.42 -17.75
N GLU A 133 8.45 -5.40 -17.08
CA GLU A 133 9.16 -6.62 -16.64
C GLU A 133 8.32 -7.42 -15.67
N PHE A 134 7.72 -6.78 -14.66
CA PHE A 134 6.84 -7.46 -13.72
C PHE A 134 5.58 -8.02 -14.39
N THR A 135 4.99 -7.30 -15.33
CA THR A 135 3.79 -7.77 -16.05
C THR A 135 4.12 -8.99 -16.92
N LYS A 136 5.26 -8.96 -17.61
CA LYS A 136 5.73 -10.08 -18.41
C LYS A 136 6.07 -11.29 -17.54
N GLY A 137 6.81 -11.08 -16.46
CA GLY A 137 7.20 -12.15 -15.52
C GLY A 137 5.99 -12.83 -14.90
N GLU A 138 4.96 -12.07 -14.51
CA GLU A 138 3.72 -12.65 -13.97
C GLU A 138 3.01 -13.53 -15.02
N ALA A 139 2.92 -13.05 -16.27
CA ALA A 139 2.29 -13.81 -17.35
C ALA A 139 3.03 -15.12 -17.65
N GLU A 140 4.37 -15.11 -17.62
CA GLU A 140 5.19 -16.31 -17.80
C GLU A 140 5.03 -17.28 -16.62
N ALA A 141 4.99 -16.78 -15.38
CA ALA A 141 4.77 -17.60 -14.19
C ALA A 141 3.39 -18.27 -14.19
N GLN A 142 2.35 -17.55 -14.63
CA GLN A 142 1.00 -18.08 -14.81
C GLN A 142 0.96 -19.17 -15.87
N ALA A 143 1.56 -18.93 -17.05
CA ALA A 143 1.55 -19.88 -18.17
C ALA A 143 2.20 -21.22 -17.82
N ASN A 144 3.18 -21.21 -16.90
CA ASN A 144 3.91 -22.39 -16.46
C ASN A 144 3.41 -22.99 -15.15
N ASN A 145 2.30 -22.49 -14.58
CA ASN A 145 1.77 -22.92 -13.27
C ASN A 145 2.83 -22.91 -12.17
N LEU A 146 3.58 -21.81 -12.03
CA LEU A 146 4.62 -21.73 -11.00
C LEU A 146 4.03 -21.40 -9.62
N VAL A 147 4.40 -22.19 -8.61
CA VAL A 147 4.11 -21.97 -7.18
C VAL A 147 2.66 -21.54 -6.92
N ILE A 148 2.36 -20.24 -6.72
CA ILE A 148 0.99 -19.78 -6.40
C ILE A 148 0.01 -19.98 -7.56
N TRP A 149 0.53 -20.16 -8.77
CA TRP A 149 -0.25 -20.42 -9.97
C TRP A 149 -0.50 -21.92 -10.18
N ASP A 150 0.19 -22.80 -9.46
CA ASP A 150 -0.13 -24.24 -9.45
C ASP A 150 -1.33 -24.50 -8.51
N PRO A 151 -2.47 -25.02 -9.02
CA PRO A 151 -3.61 -25.37 -8.18
C PRO A 151 -3.28 -26.44 -7.12
N LEU A 152 -2.18 -27.19 -7.28
CA LEU A 152 -1.74 -28.21 -6.33
C LEU A 152 -1.01 -27.62 -5.12
N THR A 153 -0.35 -26.46 -5.24
CA THR A 153 0.48 -25.90 -4.16
C THR A 153 -0.30 -25.70 -2.86
N ASN A 154 -1.52 -25.16 -2.96
CA ASN A 154 -2.40 -24.93 -1.82
C ASN A 154 -3.57 -25.94 -1.76
N ALA A 155 -3.47 -27.08 -2.47
CA ALA A 155 -4.58 -28.03 -2.56
C ALA A 155 -5.03 -28.55 -1.19
N GLY A 156 -6.34 -28.50 -0.94
CA GLY A 156 -6.94 -28.94 0.33
C GLY A 156 -6.72 -27.98 1.50
N GLY A 157 -6.07 -26.84 1.30
CA GLY A 157 -5.82 -25.83 2.32
C GLY A 157 -6.43 -24.46 1.99
N PRO A 158 -6.19 -23.45 2.85
CA PRO A 158 -6.51 -22.06 2.55
C PRO A 158 -5.74 -21.57 1.32
N PHE A 159 -6.36 -20.69 0.54
CA PHE A 159 -5.76 -20.10 -0.66
C PHE A 159 -6.17 -18.63 -0.82
N ARG A 160 -5.52 -17.94 -1.75
CA ARG A 160 -5.86 -16.57 -2.16
C ARG A 160 -6.58 -16.59 -3.50
N ASP A 161 -7.73 -15.95 -3.59
CA ASP A 161 -8.48 -15.84 -4.83
C ASP A 161 -7.91 -14.74 -5.74
N TYR A 162 -6.84 -15.06 -6.46
CA TYR A 162 -6.21 -14.14 -7.39
C TYR A 162 -7.11 -13.75 -8.56
N SER A 163 -8.08 -14.60 -8.93
CA SER A 163 -9.02 -14.31 -10.03
C SER A 163 -9.90 -13.10 -9.73
N SER A 164 -10.30 -12.92 -8.47
CA SER A 164 -11.03 -11.73 -8.01
C SER A 164 -10.10 -10.57 -7.61
N LEU A 165 -8.95 -10.88 -7.02
CA LEU A 165 -8.05 -9.87 -6.46
C LEU A 165 -7.31 -9.06 -7.53
N ILE A 166 -6.79 -9.71 -8.59
CA ILE A 166 -5.99 -9.03 -9.62
C ILE A 166 -6.78 -7.96 -10.38
N PRO A 167 -8.02 -8.22 -10.85
CA PRO A 167 -8.83 -7.18 -11.48
C PRO A 167 -9.10 -6.00 -10.54
N TRP A 168 -9.38 -6.30 -9.27
CA TRP A 168 -9.63 -5.26 -8.26
C TRP A 168 -8.37 -4.43 -7.95
N TRP A 169 -7.20 -5.06 -7.86
CA TRP A 169 -5.92 -4.34 -7.73
C TRP A 169 -5.64 -3.47 -8.94
N SER A 170 -5.95 -3.95 -10.14
CA SER A 170 -5.78 -3.21 -11.40
C SER A 170 -6.65 -1.95 -11.46
N LEU A 171 -7.90 -2.04 -10.99
CA LEU A 171 -8.78 -0.87 -10.82
C LEU A 171 -8.14 0.16 -9.90
N ARG A 172 -7.66 -0.27 -8.72
CA ARG A 172 -7.02 0.64 -7.76
C ARG A 172 -5.75 1.27 -8.30
N ALA A 173 -4.94 0.48 -9.03
CA ALA A 173 -3.74 0.96 -9.68
C ALA A 173 -4.07 2.08 -10.68
N GLN A 174 -5.10 1.89 -11.51
CA GLN A 174 -5.52 2.91 -12.48
C GLN A 174 -5.92 4.22 -11.80
N ILE A 175 -6.65 4.17 -10.68
CA ILE A 175 -7.04 5.39 -9.94
C ILE A 175 -5.81 6.14 -9.41
N ILE A 176 -4.77 5.41 -9.00
CA ILE A 176 -3.50 6.01 -8.60
C ILE A 176 -2.76 6.60 -9.79
N GLU A 177 -2.80 5.98 -10.96
CA GLU A 177 -2.22 6.57 -12.17
C GLU A 177 -2.95 7.85 -12.57
N ASP A 178 -4.28 7.90 -12.44
CA ASP A 178 -5.06 9.12 -12.67
C ASP A 178 -4.69 10.22 -11.65
N TYR A 179 -4.51 9.86 -10.36
CA TYR A 179 -4.00 10.78 -9.34
C TYR A 179 -2.61 11.33 -9.70
N ARG A 180 -1.67 10.45 -10.08
CA ARG A 180 -0.30 10.83 -10.43
C ARG A 180 -0.28 11.78 -11.63
N LYS A 181 -1.15 11.54 -12.61
CA LYS A 181 -1.20 12.29 -13.87
C LYS A 181 -1.93 13.62 -13.73
N GLU A 182 -3.02 13.66 -12.99
CA GLU A 182 -3.94 14.81 -12.99
C GLU A 182 -4.10 15.39 -11.58
N GLY A 183 -4.33 14.55 -10.57
CA GLY A 183 -4.52 14.98 -9.19
C GLY A 183 -3.34 15.77 -8.61
N MET A 184 -2.10 15.31 -8.84
CA MET A 184 -0.89 16.01 -8.38
C MET A 184 -0.76 17.41 -8.99
N HIS A 185 -1.11 17.58 -10.27
CA HIS A 185 -1.07 18.89 -10.94
C HIS A 185 -2.19 19.82 -10.49
N ALA A 186 -3.32 19.26 -10.06
CA ALA A 186 -4.45 20.00 -9.51
C ALA A 186 -4.29 20.39 -8.03
N GLY A 187 -3.12 20.14 -7.42
CA GLY A 187 -2.84 20.48 -6.03
C GLY A 187 -3.52 19.56 -5.01
N VAL A 188 -3.97 18.37 -5.42
CA VAL A 188 -4.54 17.38 -4.50
C VAL A 188 -3.44 16.85 -3.59
N LEU A 189 -3.71 16.81 -2.28
CA LEU A 189 -2.78 16.27 -1.28
C LEU A 189 -3.03 14.77 -1.07
N SER A 190 -1.99 13.95 -1.16
CA SER A 190 -2.05 12.56 -0.72
C SER A 190 -1.77 12.47 0.77
N VAL A 191 -2.66 11.79 1.52
CA VAL A 191 -2.41 11.49 2.94
C VAL A 191 -1.07 10.79 3.17
N ARG A 192 -0.60 10.01 2.18
CA ARG A 192 0.67 9.28 2.28
C ARG A 192 1.90 10.13 1.95
N LEU A 193 1.84 10.89 0.85
CA LEU A 193 3.02 11.56 0.29
C LEU A 193 3.20 12.99 0.78
N ASP A 194 2.08 13.66 1.05
CA ASP A 194 1.98 15.11 1.28
C ASP A 194 1.45 15.39 2.69
N TYR A 195 1.76 14.49 3.64
CA TYR A 195 1.27 14.60 5.02
C TYR A 195 1.71 15.87 5.76
N PRO A 196 2.95 16.37 5.61
CA PRO A 196 3.33 17.67 6.17
C PRO A 196 2.43 18.80 5.65
N ASP A 197 2.17 18.84 4.34
CA ASP A 197 1.33 19.85 3.70
C ASP A 197 -0.13 19.74 4.17
N LEU A 198 -0.63 18.50 4.38
CA LEU A 198 -1.93 18.25 5.01
C LEU A 198 -2.01 18.80 6.45
N LEU A 199 -0.94 18.67 7.22
CA LEU A 199 -0.90 19.21 8.59
C LEU A 199 -0.88 20.73 8.59
N GLU A 200 -0.18 21.36 7.64
CA GLU A 200 -0.18 22.81 7.45
C GLU A 200 -1.57 23.32 7.07
N ALA A 201 -2.23 22.67 6.10
CA ALA A 201 -3.61 22.97 5.73
C ALA A 201 -4.57 22.85 6.93
N ALA A 202 -4.36 21.85 7.78
CA ALA A 202 -5.16 21.66 9.00
C ALA A 202 -4.92 22.74 10.06
N GLU A 203 -3.69 23.26 10.21
CA GLU A 203 -3.41 24.41 11.11
C GLU A 203 -4.04 25.70 10.59
N ALA A 204 -3.97 25.91 9.27
CA ALA A 204 -4.54 27.08 8.62
C ALA A 204 -6.08 27.04 8.51
N ASN A 205 -6.69 25.86 8.73
CA ASN A 205 -8.10 25.58 8.43
C ASN A 205 -8.43 25.84 6.96
N ASP A 206 -7.55 25.41 6.05
CA ASP A 206 -7.66 25.65 4.62
C ASP A 206 -8.68 24.72 3.94
N GLN A 207 -9.22 25.20 2.82
CA GLN A 207 -9.96 24.36 1.89
C GLN A 207 -8.94 23.53 1.08
N ALA A 208 -9.08 22.21 1.10
CA ALA A 208 -8.21 21.33 0.33
C ALA A 208 -8.97 20.13 -0.26
N THR A 209 -8.38 19.52 -1.29
CA THR A 209 -8.81 18.22 -1.82
C THR A 209 -7.77 17.17 -1.43
N ILE A 210 -8.22 16.12 -0.74
CA ILE A 210 -7.38 15.06 -0.18
C ILE A 210 -7.63 13.75 -0.92
N PHE A 211 -6.59 13.13 -1.44
CA PHE A 211 -6.64 11.78 -1.99
C PHE A 211 -6.39 10.75 -0.89
N CYS A 212 -7.40 9.94 -0.57
CA CYS A 212 -7.36 8.97 0.53
C CYS A 212 -8.07 7.64 0.18
N ASP A 213 -7.92 6.63 1.04
CA ASP A 213 -8.47 5.29 0.84
C ASP A 213 -9.60 5.01 1.86
N LEU A 214 -10.81 4.76 1.36
CA LEU A 214 -11.98 4.42 2.19
C LEU A 214 -12.30 2.93 2.17
N GLN A 215 -11.36 2.06 1.75
CA GLN A 215 -11.54 0.61 1.80
C GLN A 215 -12.04 0.12 3.17
N GLY A 216 -11.59 0.71 4.27
CA GLY A 216 -11.99 0.33 5.64
C GLY A 216 -13.40 0.74 6.03
N GLY A 217 -14.04 1.65 5.30
CA GLY A 217 -15.39 2.14 5.58
C GLY A 217 -15.53 2.90 6.89
N ILE A 218 -16.73 2.86 7.47
CA ILE A 218 -17.03 3.50 8.75
C ILE A 218 -16.50 2.62 9.88
N HIS A 219 -15.62 3.18 10.70
CA HIS A 219 -14.92 2.45 11.74
C HIS A 219 -15.64 2.49 13.09
N SER A 220 -16.38 3.56 13.37
CA SER A 220 -17.16 3.68 14.61
C SER A 220 -18.30 4.70 14.48
N TRP A 221 -19.27 4.61 15.38
CA TRP A 221 -20.47 5.44 15.43
C TRP A 221 -20.61 6.14 16.78
N PRO A 222 -19.71 7.08 17.14
CA PRO A 222 -19.78 7.75 18.43
C PRO A 222 -20.97 8.72 18.47
N GLY A 223 -21.85 8.55 19.46
CA GLY A 223 -23.09 9.32 19.56
C GLY A 223 -24.00 9.06 18.36
N ASN A 224 -24.36 10.14 17.66
CA ASN A 224 -25.19 10.08 16.45
C ASN A 224 -24.40 10.23 15.14
N GLY A 225 -23.08 10.43 15.20
CA GLY A 225 -22.22 10.58 14.02
C GLY A 225 -21.45 9.31 13.67
N ALA A 226 -20.63 9.41 12.62
CA ALA A 226 -19.81 8.31 12.09
C ALA A 226 -18.37 8.78 11.83
N LEU A 227 -17.41 7.96 12.24
CA LEU A 227 -15.99 8.22 12.10
C LEU A 227 -15.33 7.23 11.14
N ILE A 228 -14.56 7.78 10.19
CA ILE A 228 -13.82 7.02 9.19
C ILE A 228 -12.33 7.35 9.34
N TYR A 229 -11.50 6.33 9.51
CA TYR A 229 -10.04 6.47 9.46
C TYR A 229 -9.59 6.38 8.00
N ALA A 230 -9.42 7.55 7.36
CA ALA A 230 -9.02 7.68 5.96
C ALA A 230 -7.48 7.77 5.79
N GLY A 231 -6.74 7.89 6.89
CA GLY A 231 -5.30 7.76 6.95
C GLY A 231 -4.82 6.42 7.51
N SER A 232 -3.51 6.34 7.78
CA SER A 232 -2.86 5.17 8.33
C SER A 232 -2.51 5.32 9.81
N LYS A 233 -2.00 4.26 10.44
CA LYS A 233 -1.48 4.36 11.82
C LYS A 233 -0.27 5.30 11.91
N PHE A 234 0.51 5.38 10.83
CA PHE A 234 1.69 6.22 10.73
C PHE A 234 1.33 7.69 10.40
N GLN A 235 0.35 7.89 9.53
CA GLN A 235 -0.13 9.21 9.07
C GLN A 235 -1.64 9.27 9.21
N LYS A 236 -2.12 9.80 10.33
CA LYS A 236 -3.54 9.80 10.69
C LYS A 236 -4.29 10.90 9.95
N PHE A 237 -5.45 10.56 9.40
CA PHE A 237 -6.39 11.50 8.81
C PHE A 237 -7.79 10.92 8.97
N ASN A 238 -8.74 11.74 9.37
CA ASN A 238 -10.11 11.32 9.65
C ASN A 238 -11.11 11.97 8.70
N LEU A 239 -12.23 11.29 8.51
CA LEU A 239 -13.45 11.91 8.01
C LEU A 239 -14.55 11.73 9.05
N TRP A 240 -15.27 12.80 9.34
CA TRP A 240 -16.35 12.81 10.32
C TRP A 240 -17.68 13.14 9.64
N ILE A 241 -18.71 12.31 9.87
CA ILE A 241 -20.07 12.59 9.42
C ILE A 241 -20.90 12.93 10.66
N PRO A 242 -21.31 14.19 10.86
CA PRO A 242 -22.21 14.57 11.94
C PRO A 242 -23.60 14.00 11.65
N ASP A 243 -24.34 13.65 12.70
CA ASP A 243 -25.72 13.16 12.57
C ASP A 243 -25.89 12.03 11.53
N ALA A 244 -24.89 11.16 11.39
CA ALA A 244 -24.81 10.10 10.38
C ALA A 244 -25.97 9.10 10.37
N ARG A 245 -26.81 9.10 11.42
CA ARG A 245 -28.04 8.28 11.51
C ARG A 245 -29.30 8.99 11.02
N SER A 246 -29.19 10.25 10.60
CA SER A 246 -30.30 11.03 10.04
C SER A 246 -30.65 10.59 8.62
N ASP A 247 -31.87 10.89 8.19
CA ASP A 247 -32.31 10.64 6.81
C ASP A 247 -31.53 11.52 5.81
N GLU A 248 -31.13 12.71 6.25
CA GLU A 248 -30.31 13.66 5.51
C GLU A 248 -28.91 13.11 5.20
N ALA A 249 -28.25 12.47 6.18
CA ALA A 249 -26.92 11.89 5.99
C ALA A 249 -26.94 10.50 5.32
N ALA A 250 -28.10 9.84 5.25
CA ALA A 250 -28.21 8.48 4.76
C ALA A 250 -27.69 8.27 3.31
N PRO A 251 -27.87 9.19 2.34
CA PRO A 251 -27.26 9.08 1.02
C PRO A 251 -25.73 9.06 1.05
N LEU A 252 -25.10 9.89 1.88
CA LEU A 252 -23.65 9.97 2.04
C LEU A 252 -23.09 8.68 2.64
N VAL A 253 -23.70 8.18 3.73
CA VAL A 253 -23.33 6.91 4.34
C VAL A 253 -23.42 5.76 3.33
N ARG A 254 -24.54 5.66 2.60
CA ARG A 254 -24.73 4.61 1.59
C ARG A 254 -23.74 4.72 0.43
N LEU A 255 -23.41 5.94 0.00
CA LEU A 255 -22.39 6.15 -1.03
C LEU A 255 -21.05 5.56 -0.57
N ILE A 256 -20.66 5.84 0.68
CA ILE A 256 -19.41 5.34 1.24
C ILE A 256 -19.40 3.82 1.29
N GLU A 257 -20.39 3.23 1.96
CA GLU A 257 -20.50 1.78 2.18
C GLU A 257 -20.60 0.98 0.87
N LYS A 258 -21.34 1.48 -0.13
CA LYS A 258 -21.57 0.74 -1.38
C LYS A 258 -20.48 0.94 -2.42
N ARG A 259 -19.83 2.11 -2.44
CA ARG A 259 -18.88 2.47 -3.50
C ARG A 259 -17.43 2.16 -3.14
N TYR A 260 -17.01 2.52 -1.93
CA TYR A 260 -15.58 2.53 -1.61
C TYR A 260 -15.12 1.37 -0.71
N VAL A 261 -16.01 0.81 0.12
CA VAL A 261 -15.64 -0.20 1.12
C VAL A 261 -15.25 -1.55 0.51
N GLY A 262 -14.34 -2.27 1.17
CA GLY A 262 -13.97 -3.64 0.84
C GLY A 262 -13.25 -3.75 -0.51
N ASN A 263 -13.77 -4.59 -1.40
CA ASN A 263 -13.30 -4.72 -2.77
C ASN A 263 -14.03 -3.76 -3.74
N GLY A 264 -14.65 -2.70 -3.21
CA GLY A 264 -15.12 -1.56 -4.00
C GLY A 264 -13.96 -0.70 -4.52
N ARG A 265 -14.26 0.55 -4.89
CA ARG A 265 -13.30 1.48 -5.48
C ARG A 265 -12.13 1.82 -4.53
N GLY A 266 -12.41 1.93 -3.23
CA GLY A 266 -11.43 2.32 -2.20
C GLY A 266 -11.05 3.79 -2.26
N TYR A 267 -10.20 4.17 -3.22
CA TYR A 267 -9.66 5.52 -3.35
C TYR A 267 -10.71 6.54 -3.76
N VAL A 268 -10.60 7.75 -3.21
CA VAL A 268 -11.52 8.87 -3.40
C VAL A 268 -10.77 10.21 -3.25
N TYR A 269 -11.30 11.24 -3.88
CA TYR A 269 -10.92 12.64 -3.66
C TYR A 269 -11.94 13.28 -2.71
N VAL A 270 -11.48 13.76 -1.56
CA VAL A 270 -12.33 14.40 -0.55
C VAL A 270 -12.03 15.89 -0.49
N THR A 271 -13.02 16.73 -0.80
CA THR A 271 -12.87 18.19 -0.74
C THR A 271 -13.61 18.75 0.46
N GLY A 272 -12.93 19.61 1.22
CA GLY A 272 -13.52 20.28 2.36
C GLY A 272 -12.51 21.14 3.10
N ARG A 273 -12.98 21.78 4.16
CA ARG A 273 -12.10 22.45 5.12
C ARG A 273 -11.39 21.38 5.94
N VAL A 274 -10.06 21.44 5.98
CA VAL A 274 -9.25 20.55 6.81
C VAL A 274 -9.11 21.18 8.18
N GLU A 275 -9.63 20.52 9.21
CA GLU A 275 -9.61 21.00 10.59
C GLU A 275 -8.77 20.06 11.47
N LYS A 276 -8.52 20.44 12.72
CA LYS A 276 -7.89 19.56 13.72
C LYS A 276 -8.87 19.15 14.80
N TYR A 277 -9.09 17.84 14.91
CA TYR A 277 -9.78 17.27 16.05
C TYR A 277 -8.81 16.39 16.85
N ARG A 278 -8.57 16.75 18.11
CA ARG A 278 -7.61 16.06 19.00
C ARG A 278 -6.23 15.84 18.36
N ASN A 279 -5.72 16.87 17.69
CA ASN A 279 -4.45 16.89 16.93
C ASN A 279 -4.40 15.95 15.71
N ILE A 280 -5.53 15.43 15.25
CA ILE A 280 -5.63 14.66 14.02
C ILE A 280 -6.28 15.55 12.94
N PRO A 281 -5.68 15.67 11.74
CA PRO A 281 -6.34 16.38 10.64
C PRO A 281 -7.62 15.63 10.22
N GLU A 282 -8.69 16.37 10.02
CA GLU A 282 -10.03 15.85 9.77
C GLU A 282 -10.78 16.71 8.76
N ILE A 283 -11.63 16.09 7.94
CA ILE A 283 -12.66 16.79 7.16
C ILE A 283 -14.04 16.35 7.65
N VAL A 284 -14.90 17.32 7.93
CA VAL A 284 -16.32 17.07 8.20
C VAL A 284 -17.07 16.90 6.88
N LEU A 285 -17.77 15.77 6.73
CA LEU A 285 -18.57 15.43 5.56
C LEU A 285 -20.04 15.65 5.86
N THR A 286 -20.65 16.61 5.17
CA THR A 286 -22.09 16.93 5.27
C THR A 286 -22.86 16.62 3.99
N GLU A 287 -22.17 16.50 2.85
CA GLU A 287 -22.80 16.30 1.55
C GLU A 287 -21.99 15.39 0.62
N ILE A 288 -22.67 14.76 -0.34
CA ILE A 288 -22.05 13.82 -1.29
C ILE A 288 -21.08 14.50 -2.26
N SER A 289 -21.27 15.79 -2.55
CA SER A 289 -20.42 16.58 -3.45
C SER A 289 -18.99 16.76 -2.93
N GLN A 290 -18.75 16.53 -1.65
CA GLN A 290 -17.40 16.51 -1.09
C GLN A 290 -16.60 15.28 -1.54
N LEU A 291 -17.25 14.23 -2.06
CA LEU A 291 -16.60 13.02 -2.54
C LEU A 291 -16.62 13.00 -4.07
N SER A 292 -15.44 12.88 -4.67
CA SER A 292 -15.27 12.73 -6.11
C SER A 292 -14.46 11.49 -6.45
N ASP A 293 -14.82 10.83 -7.54
CA ASP A 293 -14.02 9.76 -8.12
C ASP A 293 -12.88 10.26 -9.00
N PHE A 294 -12.97 11.52 -9.43
CA PHE A 294 -12.05 12.15 -10.37
C PHE A 294 -11.30 13.28 -9.67
N PRO A 295 -10.05 13.54 -10.09
CA PRO A 295 -9.33 14.71 -9.64
C PRO A 295 -10.10 15.99 -10.02
N PRO A 296 -9.96 17.06 -9.23
CA PRO A 296 -10.52 18.36 -9.60
C PRO A 296 -9.91 18.82 -10.92
N LYS A 297 -10.72 19.51 -11.74
CA LYS A 297 -10.33 20.04 -13.05
C LYS A 297 -9.72 21.43 -12.93
#